data_AF-A0A327WVA1-F1
#
_entry.id   AF-A0A327WVA1-F1
#
_cell.length_a   1.000
_cell.length_b   1.000
_cell.length_c   1.000
_cell.angle_alpha   90.00
_cell.angle_beta   90.00
_cell.angle_gamma   90.00
#
_symmetry.space_group_name_H-M   'P 1'
#
loop_
_entity.id
_entity.type
_entity.pdbx_description
1 polymer ?
#
loop_
_entity_poly.entity_id
_entity_poly.type
_entity_poly.pdbx_seq_one_letter_code
_entity_poly.pdbx_strand_id
1 'polypeptide(L)'
;MLIRTLTLIVLLVANVGLITQAYSVQSELPRANLVEAMQQYNAGEYHASYRSFEELSQLGNSQVSAHLGIMILGAEGTDYDPVKAWAYFELAGEQGYSDGHAFAQEVYDQLTTEQQTSTAQALDELKANLIVNHEYDLPDEARAADLVPLERPAVNYPRRSAERRRLGFANTRFLIDTDGSVSTIDTHFYSHRDFKIATERAIQSWRYEPVAVPAATTVSINFTIAGRAQQDLVPYFEFIHESVWESAMAGNPSSQATLGFVLRAISNHSDEREIDEERVSSDPQWRDYLLGKKDEPTMAWEAVRLLQQEDGHEQGHALIAQLEDSESNVVQNILRTIKPYYQQ
;
A
#
# COMPACT_ATOMS: atom_id res chain seq x y z
N MET A 1 -57.93 -16.84 -4.12
CA MET A 1 -57.08 -16.46 -2.97
C MET A 1 -55.98 -17.50 -2.67
N LEU A 2 -56.18 -18.80 -2.94
CA LEU A 2 -55.15 -19.84 -2.74
C LEU A 2 -54.01 -19.91 -3.77
N ILE A 3 -54.16 -19.35 -4.97
CA ILE A 3 -53.11 -19.41 -6.01
C ILE A 3 -52.03 -18.34 -5.79
N ARG A 4 -52.34 -17.24 -5.09
CA ARG A 4 -51.36 -16.18 -4.78
C ARG A 4 -50.43 -16.52 -3.60
N THR A 5 -50.82 -17.43 -2.72
CA THR A 5 -49.99 -17.85 -1.58
C THR A 5 -48.97 -18.93 -1.95
N LEU A 6 -49.22 -19.78 -2.95
CA LEU A 6 -48.23 -20.78 -3.39
C LEU A 6 -47.06 -20.18 -4.19
N THR A 7 -47.28 -19.12 -4.97
CA THR A 7 -46.21 -18.48 -5.75
C THR A 7 -45.18 -17.78 -4.85
N LEU A 8 -45.61 -17.29 -3.68
CA LEU A 8 -44.73 -16.65 -2.69
C LEU A 8 -43.85 -17.64 -1.92
N ILE A 9 -44.30 -18.89 -1.71
CA ILE A 9 -43.51 -19.91 -1.00
C ILE A 9 -42.45 -20.52 -1.93
N VAL A 10 -42.74 -20.69 -3.23
CA VAL A 10 -41.75 -21.19 -4.21
C VAL A 10 -40.63 -20.15 -4.47
N LEU A 11 -40.95 -18.85 -4.45
CA LEU A 11 -39.95 -17.77 -4.55
C LEU A 11 -39.10 -17.58 -3.29
N LEU A 12 -39.61 -17.98 -2.12
CA LEU A 12 -38.83 -17.95 -0.87
C LEU A 12 -37.83 -19.12 -0.80
N VAL A 13 -38.21 -20.32 -1.28
CA VAL A 13 -37.32 -21.50 -1.26
C VAL A 13 -36.24 -21.43 -2.34
N ALA A 14 -36.52 -20.84 -3.51
CA ALA A 14 -35.51 -20.64 -4.55
C ALA A 14 -34.43 -19.60 -4.15
N ASN A 15 -34.79 -18.58 -3.37
CA ASN A 15 -33.82 -17.59 -2.87
C ASN A 15 -32.97 -18.14 -1.72
N VAL A 16 -33.49 -19.01 -0.85
CA VAL A 16 -32.67 -19.63 0.21
C VAL A 16 -31.68 -20.64 -0.39
N GLY A 17 -32.04 -21.35 -1.47
CA GLY A 17 -31.13 -22.28 -2.16
C GLY A 17 -30.00 -21.63 -2.95
N LEU A 18 -30.20 -20.42 -3.47
CA LEU A 18 -29.15 -19.62 -4.12
C LEU A 18 -28.24 -18.92 -3.10
N ILE A 19 -28.78 -18.52 -1.94
CA ILE A 19 -27.99 -17.96 -0.85
C ILE A 19 -27.11 -19.06 -0.21
N THR A 20 -27.57 -20.31 -0.09
CA THR A 20 -26.70 -21.38 0.45
C THR A 20 -25.58 -21.84 -0.49
N GLN A 21 -25.71 -21.74 -1.81
CA GLN A 21 -24.58 -22.01 -2.73
C GLN A 21 -23.54 -20.88 -2.73
N ALA A 22 -23.93 -19.63 -2.44
CA ALA A 22 -23.00 -18.51 -2.31
C ALA A 22 -22.19 -18.54 -1.01
N TYR A 23 -22.69 -19.19 0.05
CA TYR A 23 -21.96 -19.35 1.32
C TYR A 23 -21.06 -20.59 1.40
N SER A 24 -21.05 -21.48 0.38
CA SER A 24 -20.19 -22.67 0.38
C SER A 24 -18.83 -22.50 -0.32
N VAL A 25 -18.53 -21.33 -0.88
CA VAL A 25 -17.13 -20.97 -1.18
C VAL A 25 -16.60 -20.18 0.02
N GLN A 26 -16.46 -20.89 1.13
CA GLN A 26 -15.53 -20.46 2.16
C GLN A 26 -14.15 -20.83 1.62
N SER A 27 -13.67 -20.08 0.61
CA SER A 27 -12.23 -20.00 0.38
C SER A 27 -11.68 -19.43 1.68
N GLU A 28 -11.15 -20.29 2.56
CA GLU A 28 -10.35 -19.82 3.67
C GLU A 28 -9.28 -18.94 3.04
N LEU A 29 -9.36 -17.63 3.29
CA LEU A 29 -8.31 -16.71 2.88
C LEU A 29 -6.98 -17.33 3.31
N PRO A 30 -5.93 -17.27 2.46
CA PRO A 30 -4.65 -17.89 2.77
C PRO A 30 -4.23 -17.56 4.20
N ARG A 31 -3.90 -18.58 4.99
CA ARG A 31 -3.45 -18.38 6.38
C ARG A 31 -2.05 -17.79 6.41
N ALA A 32 -1.24 -18.11 5.40
CA ALA A 32 0.07 -17.51 5.19
C ALA A 32 -0.05 -16.02 4.83
N ASN A 33 0.97 -15.25 5.21
CA ASN A 33 1.17 -13.88 4.74
C ASN A 33 2.58 -13.73 4.13
N LEU A 34 2.76 -12.74 3.26
CA LEU A 34 4.01 -12.55 2.51
C LEU A 34 5.24 -12.39 3.42
N VAL A 35 5.09 -11.72 4.56
CA VAL A 35 6.20 -11.46 5.50
C VAL A 35 6.71 -12.77 6.09
N GLU A 36 5.80 -13.61 6.56
CA GLU A 36 6.14 -14.93 7.10
C GLU A 36 6.81 -15.82 6.04
N ALA A 37 6.28 -15.84 4.80
CA ALA A 37 6.85 -16.61 3.70
C ALA A 37 8.29 -16.17 3.38
N MET A 38 8.57 -14.86 3.40
CA MET A 38 9.91 -14.31 3.18
C MET A 38 10.85 -14.55 4.37
N GLN A 39 10.36 -14.49 5.60
CA GLN A 39 11.17 -14.83 6.79
C GLN A 39 11.62 -16.30 6.74
N GLN A 40 10.71 -17.21 6.38
CA GLN A 40 11.03 -18.62 6.16
C GLN A 40 12.07 -18.79 5.05
N TYR A 41 11.93 -18.05 3.93
CA TYR A 41 12.90 -18.06 2.83
C TYR A 41 14.30 -17.64 3.31
N ASN A 42 14.40 -16.49 3.97
CA ASN A 42 15.66 -15.93 4.47
C ASN A 42 16.29 -16.78 5.57
N ALA A 43 15.49 -17.54 6.33
CA ALA A 43 15.96 -18.50 7.32
C ALA A 43 16.44 -19.83 6.71
N GLY A 44 16.32 -20.02 5.39
CA GLY A 44 16.65 -21.27 4.69
C GLY A 44 15.60 -22.38 4.87
N GLU A 45 14.41 -22.05 5.39
CA GLU A 45 13.30 -22.97 5.58
C GLU A 45 12.48 -23.13 4.29
N TYR A 46 13.16 -23.47 3.19
CA TYR A 46 12.59 -23.36 1.84
C TYR A 46 11.33 -24.19 1.61
N HIS A 47 11.18 -25.36 2.25
CA HIS A 47 9.94 -26.16 2.14
C HIS A 47 8.73 -25.46 2.78
N ALA A 48 8.94 -24.77 3.90
CA ALA A 48 7.87 -24.02 4.57
C ALA A 48 7.53 -22.78 3.73
N SER A 49 8.57 -22.07 3.30
CA SER A 49 8.44 -20.87 2.46
C SER A 49 7.71 -21.16 1.14
N TYR A 50 8.07 -22.24 0.43
CA TYR A 50 7.44 -22.62 -0.83
C TYR A 50 5.94 -22.86 -0.63
N ARG A 51 5.55 -23.59 0.43
CA ARG A 51 4.14 -23.82 0.76
C ARG A 51 3.40 -22.51 1.03
N SER A 52 3.99 -21.62 1.82
CA SER A 52 3.40 -20.31 2.12
C SER A 52 3.20 -19.46 0.86
N PHE A 53 4.20 -19.43 -0.03
CA PHE A 53 4.09 -18.72 -1.31
C PHE A 53 3.07 -19.38 -2.25
N GLU A 54 3.00 -20.72 -2.31
CA GLU A 54 2.02 -21.45 -3.12
C GLU A 54 0.59 -21.15 -2.67
N GLU A 55 0.32 -21.09 -1.36
CA GLU A 55 -0.98 -20.65 -0.82
C GLU A 55 -1.32 -19.21 -1.24
N LEU A 56 -0.32 -18.32 -1.26
CA LEU A 56 -0.50 -16.91 -1.62
C LEU A 56 -0.61 -16.67 -3.14
N SER A 57 -0.14 -17.60 -3.97
CA SER A 57 -0.06 -17.44 -5.43
C SER A 57 -1.41 -17.11 -6.08
N GLN A 58 -2.49 -17.66 -5.52
CA GLN A 58 -3.87 -17.47 -6.00
C GLN A 58 -4.36 -16.01 -5.84
N LEU A 59 -3.68 -15.19 -5.03
CA LEU A 59 -4.04 -13.79 -4.82
C LEU A 59 -3.48 -12.83 -5.90
N GLY A 60 -2.70 -13.33 -6.85
CA GLY A 60 -2.20 -12.53 -7.97
C GLY A 60 -1.16 -11.47 -7.58
N ASN A 61 -0.33 -11.76 -6.57
CA ASN A 61 0.73 -10.87 -6.12
C ASN A 61 2.01 -11.09 -6.95
N SER A 62 2.46 -10.03 -7.64
CA SER A 62 3.60 -10.08 -8.55
C SER A 62 4.91 -10.52 -7.89
N GLN A 63 5.14 -10.18 -6.61
CA GLN A 63 6.32 -10.63 -5.87
C GLN A 63 6.22 -12.09 -5.45
N VAL A 64 5.04 -12.59 -5.09
CA VAL A 64 4.83 -14.02 -4.79
C VAL A 64 5.15 -14.85 -6.03
N SER A 65 4.63 -14.44 -7.19
CA SER A 65 4.93 -15.08 -8.47
C SER A 65 6.43 -15.07 -8.76
N ALA A 66 7.14 -13.94 -8.58
CA ALA A 66 8.58 -13.88 -8.77
C ALA A 66 9.37 -14.81 -7.82
N HIS A 67 9.00 -14.86 -6.53
CA HIS A 67 9.66 -15.74 -5.56
C HIS A 67 9.43 -17.22 -5.86
N LEU A 68 8.21 -17.62 -6.28
CA LEU A 68 7.96 -18.98 -6.73
C LEU A 68 8.80 -19.36 -7.96
N GLY A 69 8.95 -18.44 -8.91
CA GLY A 69 9.85 -18.62 -10.05
C GLY A 69 11.29 -18.89 -9.63
N ILE A 70 11.83 -18.10 -8.70
CA ILE A 70 13.18 -18.26 -8.13
C ILE A 70 13.32 -19.62 -7.43
N MET A 71 12.39 -19.94 -6.53
CA MET A 71 12.44 -21.17 -5.73
C MET A 71 12.38 -22.43 -6.59
N ILE A 72 11.54 -22.43 -7.64
CA ILE A 72 11.43 -23.56 -8.57
C ILE A 72 12.71 -23.69 -9.42
N LEU A 73 13.26 -22.57 -9.92
CA LEU A 73 14.50 -22.60 -10.71
C LEU A 73 15.71 -23.03 -9.87
N GLY A 74 15.73 -22.68 -8.58
CA GLY A 74 16.77 -23.07 -7.63
C GLY A 74 16.58 -24.46 -6.98
N ALA A 75 15.47 -25.14 -7.22
CA ALA A 75 15.05 -26.35 -6.49
C ALA A 75 15.02 -26.14 -4.95
N GLU A 76 14.62 -24.95 -4.53
CA GLU A 76 14.55 -24.54 -3.13
C GLU A 76 13.18 -24.88 -2.56
N GLY A 77 13.08 -25.98 -1.82
CA GLY A 77 11.83 -26.38 -1.19
C GLY A 77 10.80 -27.04 -2.13
N THR A 78 11.19 -27.25 -3.39
CA THR A 78 10.40 -27.84 -4.46
C THR A 78 11.33 -28.49 -5.49
N ASP A 79 10.77 -29.25 -6.42
CA ASP A 79 11.54 -29.86 -7.51
C ASP A 79 11.86 -28.82 -8.60
N TYR A 80 13.00 -29.01 -9.27
CA TYR A 80 13.38 -28.19 -10.41
C TYR A 80 12.42 -28.37 -11.59
N ASP A 81 11.74 -27.30 -11.98
CA ASP A 81 10.83 -27.26 -13.13
C ASP A 81 10.95 -25.93 -13.88
N PRO A 82 11.78 -25.84 -14.93
CA PRO A 82 12.06 -24.57 -15.59
C PRO A 82 10.88 -24.06 -16.43
N VAL A 83 9.93 -24.94 -16.83
CA VAL A 83 8.71 -24.51 -17.53
C VAL A 83 7.77 -23.82 -16.54
N LYS A 84 7.60 -24.41 -15.34
CA LYS A 84 6.80 -23.80 -14.28
C LYS A 84 7.46 -22.52 -13.73
N ALA A 85 8.78 -22.50 -13.61
CA ALA A 85 9.53 -21.29 -13.23
C ALA A 85 9.32 -20.15 -14.24
N TRP A 86 9.43 -20.46 -15.55
CA TRP A 86 9.12 -19.50 -16.62
C TRP A 86 7.72 -18.93 -16.46
N ALA A 87 6.71 -19.78 -16.26
CA ALA A 87 5.31 -19.35 -16.17
C ALA A 87 5.06 -18.41 -14.99
N TYR A 88 5.71 -18.66 -13.85
CA TYR A 88 5.64 -17.75 -12.70
C TYR A 88 6.35 -16.41 -12.93
N PHE A 89 7.49 -16.39 -13.63
CA PHE A 89 8.15 -15.13 -13.97
C PHE A 89 7.36 -14.30 -14.98
N GLU A 90 6.78 -14.95 -15.98
CA GLU A 90 5.94 -14.27 -16.97
C GLU A 90 4.68 -13.70 -16.30
N LEU A 91 4.04 -14.48 -15.43
CA LEU A 91 2.91 -14.01 -14.61
C LEU A 91 3.30 -12.84 -13.70
N ALA A 92 4.50 -12.87 -13.11
CA ALA A 92 5.01 -11.77 -12.31
C ALA A 92 5.14 -10.47 -13.13
N GLY A 93 5.65 -10.57 -14.36
CA GLY A 93 5.77 -9.46 -15.31
C GLY A 93 4.41 -8.86 -15.66
N GLU A 94 3.43 -9.70 -16.01
CA GLU A 94 2.06 -9.25 -16.30
C GLU A 94 1.38 -8.57 -15.10
N GLN A 95 1.71 -9.01 -13.88
CA GLN A 95 1.24 -8.41 -12.63
C GLN A 95 2.07 -7.17 -12.20
N GLY A 96 3.03 -6.73 -13.02
CA GLY A 96 3.77 -5.48 -12.84
C GLY A 96 5.08 -5.60 -12.04
N TYR A 97 5.63 -6.81 -11.84
CA TYR A 97 6.99 -6.97 -11.32
C TYR A 97 8.00 -6.56 -12.40
N SER A 98 8.81 -5.54 -12.12
CA SER A 98 9.65 -4.86 -13.14
C SER A 98 10.57 -5.80 -13.92
N ASP A 99 11.09 -6.82 -13.23
CA ASP A 99 12.10 -7.72 -13.79
C ASP A 99 11.47 -9.05 -14.26
N GLY A 100 10.16 -9.22 -14.13
CA GLY A 100 9.47 -10.50 -14.34
C GLY A 100 9.64 -11.02 -15.77
N HIS A 101 9.33 -10.20 -16.77
CA HIS A 101 9.53 -10.56 -18.18
C HIS A 101 11.00 -10.79 -18.54
N ALA A 102 11.92 -10.07 -17.90
CA ALA A 102 13.36 -10.27 -18.14
C ALA A 102 13.82 -11.64 -17.61
N PHE A 103 13.38 -12.02 -16.40
CA PHE A 103 13.64 -13.35 -15.84
C PHE A 103 12.95 -14.46 -16.65
N ALA A 104 11.72 -14.24 -17.11
CA ALA A 104 11.04 -15.19 -17.98
C ALA A 104 11.84 -15.40 -19.27
N GLN A 105 12.33 -14.34 -19.91
CA GLN A 105 13.16 -14.47 -21.11
C GLN A 105 14.45 -15.25 -20.85
N GLU A 106 15.14 -14.98 -19.74
CA GLU A 106 16.37 -15.70 -19.37
C GLU A 106 16.13 -17.21 -19.17
N VAL A 107 15.00 -17.58 -18.56
CA VAL A 107 14.61 -19.00 -18.44
C VAL A 107 14.25 -19.58 -19.80
N TYR A 108 13.48 -18.84 -20.61
CA TYR A 108 13.00 -19.29 -21.93
C TYR A 108 14.14 -19.63 -22.89
N ASP A 109 15.21 -18.82 -22.87
CA ASP A 109 16.40 -19.01 -23.70
C ASP A 109 17.16 -20.30 -23.37
N GLN A 110 16.96 -20.85 -22.17
CA GLN A 110 17.58 -22.09 -21.71
C GLN A 110 16.68 -23.32 -21.92
N LEU A 111 15.40 -23.13 -22.27
CA LEU A 111 14.46 -24.22 -22.50
C LEU A 111 14.73 -24.95 -23.81
N THR A 112 14.47 -26.25 -23.81
CA THR A 112 14.39 -27.03 -25.06
C THR A 112 13.16 -26.63 -25.87
N THR A 113 13.16 -26.90 -27.18
CA THR A 113 12.02 -26.61 -28.06
C THR A 113 10.71 -27.28 -27.59
N GLU A 114 10.81 -28.48 -27.01
CA GLU A 114 9.66 -29.17 -26.44
C GLU A 114 9.11 -28.41 -25.22
N GLN A 115 9.99 -28.01 -24.29
CA GLN A 115 9.61 -27.21 -23.11
C GLN A 115 9.03 -25.85 -23.47
N GLN A 116 9.62 -25.16 -24.47
CA GLN A 116 9.11 -23.90 -25.00
C GLN A 116 7.67 -24.01 -25.55
N THR A 117 7.27 -25.19 -26.04
CA THR A 117 5.91 -25.38 -26.55
C THR A 117 4.90 -25.52 -25.38
N SER A 118 5.35 -25.91 -24.20
CA SER A 118 4.53 -26.13 -23.00
C SER A 118 4.37 -24.88 -22.12
N THR A 119 5.17 -23.84 -22.32
CA THR A 119 5.19 -22.63 -21.48
C THR A 119 3.84 -21.90 -21.49
N ALA A 120 3.23 -21.72 -22.65
CA ALA A 120 1.93 -21.06 -22.79
C ALA A 120 0.85 -21.77 -21.98
N GLN A 121 0.80 -23.11 -22.05
CA GLN A 121 -0.14 -23.91 -21.28
C GLN A 121 0.10 -23.74 -19.77
N ALA A 122 1.36 -23.77 -19.32
CA ALA A 122 1.69 -23.61 -17.91
C ALA A 122 1.25 -22.25 -17.36
N LEU A 123 1.41 -21.17 -18.14
CA LEU A 123 0.94 -19.84 -17.76
C LEU A 123 -0.59 -19.76 -17.69
N ASP A 124 -1.29 -20.33 -18.68
CA ASP A 124 -2.76 -20.38 -18.69
C ASP A 124 -3.31 -21.14 -17.48
N GLU A 125 -2.68 -22.25 -17.09
CA GLU A 125 -3.05 -23.01 -15.90
C GLU A 125 -2.85 -22.20 -14.60
N LEU A 126 -1.76 -21.44 -14.47
CA LEU A 126 -1.55 -20.56 -13.33
C LEU A 126 -2.61 -19.45 -13.27
N LYS A 127 -2.89 -18.80 -14.40
CA LYS A 127 -3.91 -17.74 -14.49
C LYS A 127 -5.31 -18.24 -14.13
N ALA A 128 -5.66 -19.44 -14.57
CA ALA A 128 -6.96 -20.06 -14.27
C ALA A 128 -7.17 -20.31 -12.77
N ASN A 129 -6.09 -20.42 -11.99
CA ASN A 129 -6.14 -20.65 -10.54
C ASN A 129 -6.12 -19.36 -9.70
N LEU A 130 -6.05 -18.17 -10.33
CA LEU A 130 -6.11 -16.90 -9.60
C LEU A 130 -7.53 -16.62 -9.11
N ILE A 131 -7.66 -16.36 -7.81
CA ILE A 131 -8.91 -15.89 -7.18
C ILE A 131 -9.12 -14.41 -7.48
N VAL A 132 -8.04 -13.62 -7.46
CA VAL A 132 -8.06 -12.20 -7.81
C VAL A 132 -7.47 -12.05 -9.20
N ASN A 133 -8.34 -12.09 -10.22
CA ASN A 133 -7.93 -11.77 -11.59
C ASN A 133 -7.88 -10.25 -11.76
N HIS A 134 -6.78 -9.73 -12.31
CA HIS A 134 -6.55 -8.30 -12.52
C HIS A 134 -7.48 -7.71 -13.62
N GLU A 135 -8.22 -8.55 -14.35
CA GLU A 135 -9.32 -8.17 -15.26
C GLU A 135 -10.62 -7.76 -14.54
N TYR A 136 -10.55 -7.21 -13.33
CA TYR A 136 -11.68 -6.41 -12.85
C TYR A 136 -11.59 -5.04 -13.49
N ASP A 137 -12.20 -4.91 -14.67
CA ASP A 137 -12.60 -3.64 -15.25
C ASP A 137 -13.55 -2.99 -14.21
N LEU A 138 -13.00 -2.14 -13.33
CA LEU A 138 -13.83 -1.31 -12.47
C LEU A 138 -14.71 -0.52 -13.43
N PRO A 139 -16.05 -0.72 -13.43
CA PRO A 139 -16.92 -0.06 -14.39
C PRO A 139 -16.69 1.42 -14.22
N ASP A 140 -16.22 2.13 -15.26
CA ASP A 140 -15.85 3.56 -15.29
C ASP A 140 -16.49 4.31 -14.10
N GLU A 141 -15.86 4.22 -12.93
CA GLU A 141 -16.47 4.70 -11.69
C GLU A 141 -16.47 6.20 -11.91
N ALA A 142 -17.67 6.80 -12.01
CA ALA A 142 -17.84 8.22 -12.31
C ALA A 142 -16.76 8.99 -11.57
N ARG A 143 -15.74 9.44 -12.32
CA ARG A 143 -14.50 9.96 -11.75
C ARG A 143 -14.89 10.93 -10.66
N ALA A 144 -14.22 10.86 -9.51
CA ALA A 144 -14.47 11.77 -8.38
C ALA A 144 -14.49 13.28 -8.76
N ALA A 145 -14.02 13.61 -9.97
CA ALA A 145 -14.12 14.92 -10.61
C ALA A 145 -15.56 15.47 -10.78
N ASP A 146 -16.60 14.64 -10.89
CA ASP A 146 -17.98 15.10 -11.13
C ASP A 146 -18.87 15.06 -9.86
N LEU A 147 -18.29 14.79 -8.69
CA LEU A 147 -19.02 14.73 -7.44
C LEU A 147 -19.13 16.11 -6.79
N VAL A 148 -20.31 16.72 -6.88
CA VAL A 148 -20.58 18.02 -6.24
C VAL A 148 -21.21 17.80 -4.86
N PRO A 149 -20.53 18.16 -3.76
CA PRO A 149 -21.09 18.02 -2.43
C PRO A 149 -22.14 19.10 -2.13
N LEU A 150 -23.32 18.68 -1.67
CA LEU A 150 -24.38 19.56 -1.20
C LEU A 150 -24.25 19.85 0.30
N GLU A 151 -24.00 18.81 1.09
CA GLU A 151 -23.83 18.94 2.54
C GLU A 151 -22.73 18.00 3.02
N ARG A 152 -21.67 18.57 3.61
CA ARG A 152 -20.57 17.81 4.22
C ARG A 152 -20.25 18.37 5.59
N PRO A 153 -21.06 18.05 6.62
CA PRO A 153 -20.77 18.45 7.99
C PRO A 153 -19.36 18.02 8.38
N ALA A 154 -18.65 18.92 9.05
CA ALA A 154 -17.30 18.65 9.50
C ALA A 154 -17.27 17.46 10.47
N VAL A 155 -16.20 16.67 10.39
CA VAL A 155 -16.01 15.54 11.29
C VAL A 155 -15.65 16.07 12.68
N ASN A 156 -16.45 15.72 13.68
CA ASN A 156 -16.19 16.14 15.05
C ASN A 156 -15.03 15.34 15.65
N TYR A 157 -14.08 16.06 16.25
CA TYR A 157 -12.97 15.43 16.95
C TYR A 157 -13.49 14.58 18.13
N PRO A 158 -13.12 13.28 18.25
CA PRO A 158 -13.55 12.47 19.38
C PRO A 158 -13.03 13.03 20.70
N ARG A 159 -13.93 13.36 21.63
CA ARG A 159 -13.58 13.96 22.93
C ARG A 159 -12.51 13.17 23.70
N ARG A 160 -12.61 11.83 23.73
CA ARG A 160 -11.61 10.97 24.40
C ARG A 160 -10.24 11.03 23.74
N SER A 161 -10.20 11.12 22.41
CA SER A 161 -8.95 11.32 21.68
C SER A 161 -8.37 12.69 21.98
N ALA A 162 -9.21 13.74 22.01
CA ALA A 162 -8.77 15.10 22.35
C ALA A 162 -8.21 15.20 23.78
N GLU A 163 -8.90 14.63 24.77
CA GLU A 163 -8.47 14.59 26.18
C GLU A 163 -7.12 13.89 26.34
N ARG A 164 -6.87 12.86 25.53
CA ARG A 164 -5.60 12.12 25.50
C ARG A 164 -4.59 12.66 24.50
N ARG A 165 -4.90 13.78 23.85
CA ARG A 165 -4.08 14.42 22.82
C ARG A 165 -3.63 13.45 21.72
N ARG A 166 -4.51 12.52 21.35
CA ARG A 166 -4.25 11.55 20.28
C ARG A 166 -4.52 12.21 18.96
N LEU A 167 -3.55 12.17 18.06
CA LEU A 167 -3.67 12.59 16.67
C LEU A 167 -3.97 11.38 15.80
N GLY A 168 -4.44 11.61 14.58
CA GLY A 168 -4.67 10.49 13.69
C GLY A 168 -5.31 10.79 12.35
N PHE A 169 -5.63 9.72 11.65
CA PHE A 169 -6.35 9.78 10.38
C PHE A 169 -7.39 8.67 10.30
N ALA A 170 -8.30 8.82 9.35
CA ALA A 170 -9.20 7.78 8.88
C ALA A 170 -9.43 7.94 7.37
N ASN A 171 -9.05 6.91 6.61
CA ASN A 171 -9.29 6.79 5.18
C ASN A 171 -10.52 5.93 4.96
N THR A 172 -11.54 6.53 4.35
CA THR A 172 -12.85 5.91 4.23
C THR A 172 -13.28 5.90 2.78
N ARG A 173 -13.59 4.71 2.27
CA ARG A 173 -14.27 4.52 0.98
C ARG A 173 -15.77 4.49 1.25
N PHE A 174 -16.55 5.07 0.36
CA PHE A 174 -18.01 5.02 0.44
C PHE A 174 -18.62 5.11 -0.95
N LEU A 175 -19.88 4.67 -1.07
CA LEU A 175 -20.69 4.77 -2.28
C LEU A 175 -21.62 5.98 -2.17
N ILE A 176 -21.75 6.72 -3.26
CA ILE A 176 -22.77 7.74 -3.46
C ILE A 176 -23.84 7.10 -4.36
N ASP A 177 -25.05 6.95 -3.83
CA ASP A 177 -26.19 6.43 -4.55
C ASP A 177 -26.71 7.46 -5.58
N THR A 178 -27.56 7.02 -6.52
CA THR A 178 -28.06 7.88 -7.60
C THR A 178 -28.85 9.10 -7.13
N ASP A 179 -29.37 9.07 -5.89
CA ASP A 179 -30.07 10.20 -5.27
C ASP A 179 -29.13 11.17 -4.53
N GLY A 180 -27.83 10.92 -4.55
CA GLY A 180 -26.81 11.71 -3.86
C GLY A 180 -26.63 11.37 -2.38
N SER A 181 -27.31 10.34 -1.86
CA SER A 181 -27.09 9.84 -0.51
C SER A 181 -25.84 8.95 -0.42
N VAL A 182 -25.25 8.85 0.77
CA VAL A 182 -24.06 8.03 1.01
C VAL A 182 -24.44 6.70 1.64
N SER A 183 -23.94 5.61 1.07
CA SER A 183 -24.09 4.24 1.56
C SER A 183 -22.76 3.48 1.48
N THR A 184 -22.77 2.22 1.95
CA THR A 184 -21.62 1.29 1.87
C THR A 184 -20.30 1.94 2.33
N ILE A 185 -20.32 2.45 3.56
CA ILE A 185 -19.19 3.16 4.16
C ILE A 185 -18.21 2.15 4.75
N ASP A 186 -16.94 2.25 4.37
CA ASP A 186 -15.90 1.39 4.91
C ASP A 186 -14.59 2.14 5.14
N THR A 187 -14.27 2.33 6.43
CA THR A 187 -12.97 2.81 6.87
C THR A 187 -12.02 1.65 7.11
N HIS A 188 -11.25 1.33 6.09
CA HIS A 188 -10.28 0.23 6.11
C HIS A 188 -8.95 0.61 6.77
N PHE A 189 -8.57 1.88 6.72
CA PHE A 189 -7.26 2.34 7.18
C PHE A 189 -7.39 3.57 8.09
N TYR A 190 -7.04 3.41 9.36
CA TYR A 190 -7.21 4.43 10.39
C TYR A 190 -6.23 4.21 11.54
N SER A 191 -5.76 5.30 12.16
CA SER A 191 -4.77 5.20 13.25
C SER A 191 -5.39 4.90 14.62
N HIS A 192 -6.70 5.13 14.79
CA HIS A 192 -7.39 4.77 16.02
C HIS A 192 -8.89 4.56 15.80
N ARG A 193 -9.49 3.59 16.51
CA ARG A 193 -10.91 3.24 16.39
C ARG A 193 -11.86 4.41 16.61
N ASP A 194 -11.51 5.35 17.49
CA ASP A 194 -12.32 6.55 17.74
C ASP A 194 -12.39 7.45 16.49
N PHE A 195 -11.33 7.52 15.68
CA PHE A 195 -11.30 8.29 14.44
C PHE A 195 -12.13 7.63 13.34
N LYS A 196 -12.05 6.30 13.23
CA LYS A 196 -12.96 5.51 12.37
C LYS A 196 -14.41 5.85 12.69
N ILE A 197 -14.81 5.69 13.94
CA ILE A 197 -16.21 5.87 14.36
C ILE A 197 -16.69 7.30 14.10
N ALA A 198 -15.87 8.31 14.41
CA ALA A 198 -16.25 9.70 14.16
C ALA A 198 -16.40 10.00 12.66
N THR A 199 -15.49 9.47 11.85
CA THR A 199 -15.48 9.65 10.40
C THR A 199 -16.70 8.99 9.74
N GLU A 200 -16.97 7.72 10.04
CA GLU A 200 -18.11 6.99 9.46
C GLU A 200 -19.44 7.66 9.81
N ARG A 201 -19.60 8.13 11.04
CA ARG A 201 -20.81 8.84 11.47
C ARG A 201 -21.03 10.15 10.72
N ALA A 202 -19.96 10.91 10.46
CA ALA A 202 -20.06 12.15 9.72
C ALA A 202 -20.35 11.89 8.24
N ILE A 203 -19.63 10.93 7.63
CA ILE A 203 -19.81 10.57 6.21
C ILE A 203 -21.22 10.06 5.93
N GLN A 204 -21.84 9.32 6.86
CA GLN A 204 -23.22 8.85 6.72
C GLN A 204 -24.24 9.98 6.53
N SER A 205 -23.97 11.17 7.07
CA SER A 205 -24.84 12.33 6.89
C SER A 205 -24.47 13.19 5.68
N TRP A 206 -23.42 12.86 4.94
CA TRP A 206 -23.02 13.63 3.76
C TRP A 206 -24.02 13.46 2.62
N ARG A 207 -24.17 14.51 1.81
CA ARG A 207 -25.06 14.55 0.64
C ARG A 207 -24.34 15.18 -0.55
N TYR A 208 -24.58 14.64 -1.72
CA TYR A 208 -24.05 15.07 -3.00
C TYR A 208 -25.19 15.37 -3.97
N GLU A 209 -24.88 16.03 -5.08
CA GLU A 209 -25.82 16.12 -6.20
C GLU A 209 -26.15 14.71 -6.74
N PRO A 210 -27.39 14.47 -7.19
CA PRO A 210 -27.78 13.20 -7.80
C PRO A 210 -26.86 12.82 -8.97
N VAL A 211 -26.39 11.58 -8.98
CA VAL A 211 -25.50 11.03 -10.00
C VAL A 211 -26.24 10.00 -10.87
N ALA A 212 -25.89 9.91 -12.15
CA ALA A 212 -26.57 9.02 -13.10
C ALA A 212 -26.34 7.53 -12.80
N VAL A 213 -25.18 7.20 -12.25
CA VAL A 213 -24.78 5.87 -11.79
C VAL A 213 -24.16 6.00 -10.40
N PRO A 214 -24.31 4.99 -9.52
CA PRO A 214 -23.64 5.01 -8.22
C PRO A 214 -22.13 5.22 -8.37
N ALA A 215 -21.56 6.07 -7.53
CA ALA A 215 -20.16 6.47 -7.63
C ALA A 215 -19.41 6.11 -6.34
N ALA A 216 -18.32 5.34 -6.46
CA ALA A 216 -17.45 5.06 -5.33
C ALA A 216 -16.39 6.17 -5.20
N THR A 217 -16.14 6.62 -3.98
CA THR A 217 -15.09 7.61 -3.72
C THR A 217 -14.41 7.36 -2.38
N THR A 218 -13.26 8.01 -2.17
CA THR A 218 -12.47 7.89 -0.95
C THR A 218 -12.17 9.27 -0.39
N VAL A 219 -12.28 9.41 0.94
CA VAL A 219 -11.82 10.60 1.65
C VAL A 219 -10.81 10.23 2.73
N SER A 220 -9.82 11.09 2.91
CA SER A 220 -8.89 11.06 4.04
C SER A 220 -9.28 12.16 5.02
N ILE A 221 -9.64 11.78 6.24
CA ILE A 221 -9.91 12.72 7.33
C ILE A 221 -8.75 12.68 8.30
N ASN A 222 -8.18 13.84 8.57
CA ASN A 222 -7.11 14.00 9.52
C ASN A 222 -7.61 14.67 10.80
N PHE A 223 -7.15 14.17 11.94
CA PHE A 223 -7.48 14.63 13.28
C PHE A 223 -6.25 15.26 13.90
N THR A 224 -6.23 16.60 13.90
CA THR A 224 -5.15 17.43 14.47
C THR A 224 -5.64 18.35 15.58
N ILE A 225 -4.72 18.77 16.45
CA ILE A 225 -4.97 19.74 17.52
C ILE A 225 -4.17 21.00 17.20
N ALA A 226 -4.83 22.15 17.01
CA ALA A 226 -4.17 23.38 16.62
C ALA A 226 -3.07 23.80 17.63
N GLY A 227 -1.85 24.05 17.13
CA GLY A 227 -0.78 24.73 17.88
C GLY A 227 0.56 23.99 18.05
N ARG A 228 0.81 22.84 17.40
CA ARG A 228 2.13 22.15 17.46
C ARG A 228 2.49 21.34 16.19
N ALA A 229 2.78 21.99 15.07
CA ALA A 229 3.18 21.29 13.83
C ALA A 229 4.34 20.28 14.03
N GLN A 230 5.33 20.60 14.87
CA GLN A 230 6.57 19.82 15.02
C GLN A 230 6.52 18.65 16.03
N GLN A 231 5.56 18.60 16.96
CA GLN A 231 5.42 17.46 17.91
C GLN A 231 4.32 16.49 17.49
N ASP A 232 3.61 16.82 16.41
CA ASP A 232 2.42 16.14 15.94
C ASP A 232 2.75 15.00 14.95
N LEU A 233 4.01 14.89 14.51
CA LEU A 233 4.47 13.90 13.52
C LEU A 233 5.21 12.70 14.11
N VAL A 234 5.84 12.84 15.28
CA VAL A 234 6.55 11.77 16.00
C VAL A 234 5.77 10.45 16.04
N PRO A 235 4.47 10.41 16.38
CA PRO A 235 3.74 9.14 16.42
C PRO A 235 3.53 8.49 15.04
N TYR A 236 3.53 9.29 13.96
CA TYR A 236 3.46 8.74 12.60
C TYR A 236 4.79 8.15 12.17
N PHE A 237 5.91 8.80 12.52
CA PHE A 237 7.25 8.25 12.28
C PHE A 237 7.51 6.99 13.13
N GLU A 238 7.14 7.01 14.42
CA GLU A 238 7.17 5.81 15.28
C GLU A 238 6.31 4.68 14.71
N PHE A 239 5.07 4.97 14.27
CA PHE A 239 4.22 3.97 13.63
C PHE A 239 4.81 3.40 12.33
N ILE A 240 5.41 4.26 11.50
CA ILE A 240 6.12 3.81 10.30
C ILE A 240 7.22 2.85 10.70
N HIS A 241 8.15 3.30 11.56
CA HIS A 241 9.34 2.55 11.95
C HIS A 241 8.99 1.23 12.66
N GLU A 242 8.09 1.26 13.64
CA GLU A 242 7.78 0.09 14.47
C GLU A 242 6.88 -0.94 13.80
N SER A 243 6.02 -0.54 12.85
CA SER A 243 4.91 -1.39 12.40
C SER A 243 4.79 -1.58 10.89
N VAL A 244 5.33 -0.66 10.08
CA VAL A 244 5.03 -0.62 8.64
C VAL A 244 6.29 -0.78 7.80
N TRP A 245 7.39 -0.21 8.26
CA TRP A 245 8.61 0.02 7.50
C TRP A 245 9.22 -1.26 6.95
N GLU A 246 9.60 -2.20 7.81
CA GLU A 246 10.23 -3.46 7.40
C GLU A 246 9.33 -4.26 6.45
N SER A 247 8.03 -4.32 6.74
CA SER A 247 7.07 -5.05 5.90
C SER A 247 6.86 -4.38 4.54
N ALA A 248 6.83 -3.05 4.48
CA ALA A 248 6.70 -2.30 3.24
C ALA A 248 7.96 -2.43 2.36
N MET A 249 9.15 -2.39 2.98
CA MET A 249 10.44 -2.59 2.32
C MET A 249 10.64 -4.02 1.82
N ALA A 250 10.11 -5.00 2.55
CA ALA A 250 10.00 -6.39 2.10
C ALA A 250 8.95 -6.59 1.01
N GLY A 251 8.24 -5.53 0.59
CA GLY A 251 7.35 -5.58 -0.56
C GLY A 251 5.91 -5.95 -0.25
N ASN A 252 5.50 -6.00 1.02
CA ASN A 252 4.10 -6.24 1.40
C ASN A 252 3.18 -5.13 0.85
N PRO A 253 2.22 -5.44 -0.05
CA PRO A 253 1.39 -4.40 -0.68
C PRO A 253 0.52 -3.62 0.30
N SER A 254 -0.01 -4.28 1.33
CA SER A 254 -0.82 -3.63 2.36
C SER A 254 0.01 -2.67 3.20
N SER A 255 1.24 -3.06 3.55
CA SER A 255 2.18 -2.19 4.26
C SER A 255 2.72 -1.07 3.37
N GLN A 256 2.96 -1.31 2.09
CA GLN A 256 3.32 -0.25 1.13
C GLN A 256 2.20 0.78 0.94
N ALA A 257 0.95 0.31 0.81
CA ALA A 257 -0.22 1.19 0.76
C ALA A 257 -0.37 1.99 2.07
N THR A 258 -0.24 1.31 3.21
CA THR A 258 -0.22 1.91 4.55
C THR A 258 0.86 2.97 4.68
N LEU A 259 2.09 2.67 4.28
CA LEU A 259 3.22 3.60 4.28
C LEU A 259 2.91 4.82 3.40
N GLY A 260 2.41 4.63 2.19
CA GLY A 260 1.99 5.71 1.31
C GLY A 260 0.92 6.62 1.92
N PHE A 261 -0.06 6.04 2.64
CA PHE A 261 -1.08 6.82 3.34
C PHE A 261 -0.51 7.61 4.52
N VAL A 262 0.39 7.01 5.31
CA VAL A 262 1.01 7.72 6.43
C VAL A 262 1.94 8.82 5.92
N LEU A 263 2.74 8.57 4.88
CA LEU A 263 3.58 9.58 4.24
C LEU A 263 2.75 10.74 3.66
N ARG A 264 1.59 10.44 3.04
CA ARG A 264 0.65 11.48 2.59
C ARG A 264 0.06 12.26 3.77
N ALA A 265 -0.27 11.59 4.86
CA ALA A 265 -0.74 12.26 6.07
C ALA A 265 0.36 13.18 6.59
N ILE A 266 1.60 12.72 6.74
CA ILE A 266 2.75 13.55 7.15
C ILE A 266 2.87 14.77 6.22
N SER A 267 2.95 14.55 4.90
CA SER A 267 3.07 15.60 3.88
C SER A 267 1.97 16.66 3.94
N ASN A 268 0.74 16.27 4.30
CA ASN A 268 -0.39 17.20 4.42
C ASN A 268 -0.40 18.03 5.72
N HIS A 269 0.41 17.67 6.73
CA HIS A 269 0.38 18.29 8.07
C HIS A 269 1.59 19.16 8.42
N SER A 270 2.56 19.20 7.54
CA SER A 270 3.87 19.80 7.76
C SER A 270 4.13 20.87 6.71
N ASP A 271 4.75 21.99 7.08
CA ASP A 271 5.50 22.76 6.09
C ASP A 271 6.62 21.85 5.56
N GLU A 272 6.86 21.82 4.24
CA GLU A 272 7.88 20.95 3.58
C GLU A 272 9.26 20.99 4.26
N ARG A 273 9.58 22.12 4.92
CA ARG A 273 10.82 22.30 5.71
C ARG A 273 10.90 21.45 6.98
N GLU A 274 9.78 21.18 7.65
CA GLU A 274 9.76 20.49 8.96
C GLU A 274 9.82 18.96 8.81
N ILE A 275 9.30 18.39 7.71
CA ILE A 275 9.35 16.93 7.45
C ILE A 275 10.77 16.43 7.29
N ASP A 276 11.57 17.14 6.49
CA ASP A 276 12.83 16.61 6.01
C ASP A 276 13.93 16.72 7.09
N GLU A 277 13.81 17.68 8.03
CA GLU A 277 14.66 17.77 9.22
C GLU A 277 14.35 16.64 10.24
N GLU A 278 13.07 16.31 10.42
CA GLU A 278 12.63 15.22 11.32
C GLU A 278 12.95 13.83 10.73
N ARG A 279 12.70 13.61 9.42
CA ARG A 279 13.05 12.36 8.69
C ARG A 279 14.51 11.96 8.86
N VAL A 280 15.40 12.95 8.86
CA VAL A 280 16.85 12.75 8.98
C VAL A 280 17.26 12.59 10.45
N SER A 281 16.57 13.21 11.40
CA SER A 281 16.99 13.23 12.81
C SER A 281 16.39 12.10 13.66
N SER A 282 15.20 11.60 13.36
CA SER A 282 14.47 10.66 14.23
C SER A 282 14.62 9.17 13.88
N ASP A 283 14.88 8.82 12.61
CA ASP A 283 14.94 7.43 12.15
C ASP A 283 16.21 7.14 11.32
N PRO A 284 17.23 6.49 11.91
CA PRO A 284 18.48 6.16 11.21
C PRO A 284 18.29 5.27 9.99
N GLN A 285 17.34 4.32 10.01
CA GLN A 285 17.15 3.38 8.90
C GLN A 285 16.52 4.06 7.68
N TRP A 286 15.52 4.91 7.92
CA TRP A 286 14.87 5.69 6.86
C TRP A 286 15.84 6.69 6.25
N ARG A 287 16.64 7.37 7.08
CA ARG A 287 17.71 8.25 6.62
C ARG A 287 18.69 7.50 5.71
N ASP A 288 19.22 6.35 6.15
CA ASP A 288 20.19 5.59 5.37
C ASP A 288 19.63 5.10 4.03
N TYR A 289 18.36 4.66 4.02
CA TYR A 289 17.65 4.29 2.80
C TYR A 289 17.57 5.44 1.79
N LEU A 290 17.16 6.63 2.24
CA LEU A 290 16.99 7.81 1.39
C LEU A 290 18.32 8.38 0.89
N LEU A 291 19.36 8.35 1.73
CA LEU A 291 20.72 8.68 1.33
C LEU A 291 21.22 7.70 0.24
N GLY A 292 20.91 6.41 0.36
CA GLY A 292 21.19 5.41 -0.67
C GLY A 292 20.47 5.67 -2.00
N LYS A 293 19.28 6.29 -1.96
CA LYS A 293 18.53 6.74 -3.13
C LYS A 293 18.96 8.10 -3.68
N LYS A 294 19.92 8.77 -3.03
CA LYS A 294 20.36 10.14 -3.36
C LYS A 294 19.20 11.15 -3.33
N ASP A 295 18.29 11.01 -2.37
CA ASP A 295 17.21 11.97 -2.16
C ASP A 295 17.80 13.32 -1.73
N GLU A 296 17.74 14.32 -2.62
CA GLU A 296 18.43 15.60 -2.43
C GLU A 296 18.02 16.37 -1.16
N PRO A 297 16.72 16.45 -0.78
CA PRO A 297 16.32 17.07 0.49
C PRO A 297 16.90 16.35 1.71
N THR A 298 16.87 15.02 1.73
CA THR A 298 17.47 14.22 2.82
C THR A 298 18.97 14.46 2.92
N MET A 299 19.69 14.48 1.79
CA MET A 299 21.11 14.78 1.75
C MET A 299 21.41 16.19 2.30
N ALA A 300 20.55 17.17 1.99
CA ALA A 300 20.71 18.55 2.47
C ALA A 300 20.57 18.63 4.00
N TRP A 301 19.55 17.98 4.56
CA TRP A 301 19.34 17.97 6.01
C TRP A 301 20.34 17.11 6.77
N GLU A 302 20.81 16.00 6.17
CA GLU A 302 21.89 15.22 6.77
C GLU A 302 23.19 16.03 6.81
N ALA A 303 23.46 16.84 5.79
CA ALA A 303 24.57 17.77 5.85
C ALA A 303 24.44 18.78 7.01
N VAL A 304 23.23 19.32 7.24
CA VAL A 304 22.97 20.20 8.40
C VAL A 304 23.26 19.46 9.72
N ARG A 305 22.76 18.24 9.86
CA ARG A 305 22.96 17.42 11.07
C ARG A 305 24.44 17.14 11.33
N LEU A 306 25.17 16.73 10.30
CA LEU A 306 26.60 16.41 10.37
C LEU A 306 27.46 17.64 10.69
N LEU A 307 27.12 18.81 10.16
CA LEU A 307 27.79 20.08 10.48
C LEU A 307 27.58 20.55 11.94
N GLN A 308 26.62 19.97 12.66
CA GLN A 308 26.42 20.23 14.09
C GLN A 308 27.22 19.25 14.98
N GLN A 309 27.88 18.25 14.39
CA GLN A 309 28.70 17.26 15.10
C GLN A 309 30.19 17.60 14.93
N GLU A 310 30.98 17.51 16.00
CA GLU A 310 32.42 17.84 15.98
C GLU A 310 33.21 17.02 14.94
N ASP A 311 32.79 15.78 14.67
CA ASP A 311 33.42 14.83 13.75
C ASP A 311 32.71 14.71 12.40
N GLY A 312 31.53 15.33 12.24
CA GLY A 312 30.69 15.22 11.04
C GLY A 312 30.99 16.25 9.94
N HIS A 313 31.81 17.27 10.21
CA HIS A 313 31.99 18.40 9.31
C HIS A 313 32.41 18.01 7.88
N GLU A 314 33.41 17.13 7.72
CA GLU A 314 33.91 16.72 6.40
C GLU A 314 32.82 16.03 5.56
N GLN A 315 32.05 15.15 6.18
CA GLN A 315 30.95 14.43 5.53
C GLN A 315 29.80 15.37 5.19
N GLY A 316 29.48 16.32 6.07
CA GLY A 316 28.48 17.36 5.82
C GLY A 316 28.83 18.24 4.62
N HIS A 317 30.09 18.68 4.53
CA HIS A 317 30.58 19.45 3.37
C HIS A 317 30.55 18.66 2.07
N ALA A 318 30.89 17.36 2.10
CA ALA A 318 30.84 16.50 0.92
C ALA A 318 29.41 16.30 0.39
N LEU A 319 28.40 16.28 1.27
CA LEU A 319 26.99 16.26 0.87
C LEU A 319 26.55 17.60 0.28
N ILE A 320 26.96 18.73 0.85
CA ILE A 320 26.66 20.07 0.30
C ILE A 320 27.22 20.22 -1.11
N ALA A 321 28.45 19.78 -1.36
CA ALA A 321 29.09 19.85 -2.67
C ALA A 321 28.32 19.08 -3.76
N GLN A 322 27.66 17.98 -3.39
CA GLN A 322 26.81 17.21 -4.31
C GLN A 322 25.49 17.89 -4.64
N LEU A 323 25.11 18.92 -3.87
CA LEU A 323 23.81 19.58 -3.95
C LEU A 323 23.89 21.02 -4.50
N GLU A 324 25.08 21.53 -4.81
CA GLU A 324 25.28 22.92 -5.26
C GLU A 324 24.45 23.24 -6.51
N ASP A 325 24.34 22.29 -7.43
CA ASP A 325 23.60 22.42 -8.70
C ASP A 325 22.16 21.89 -8.63
N SER A 326 21.64 21.58 -7.43
CA SER A 326 20.28 21.05 -7.27
C SER A 326 19.22 22.05 -7.78
N GLU A 327 18.28 21.59 -8.61
CA GLU A 327 17.13 22.39 -9.06
C GLU A 327 16.01 22.46 -8.00
N SER A 328 16.15 21.76 -6.87
CA SER A 328 15.16 21.74 -5.81
C SER A 328 15.14 23.05 -5.02
N ASN A 329 13.99 23.74 -5.06
CA ASN A 329 13.77 24.96 -4.28
C ASN A 329 13.95 24.73 -2.77
N VAL A 330 13.64 23.53 -2.28
CA VAL A 330 13.81 23.13 -0.88
C VAL A 330 15.29 23.07 -0.53
N VAL A 331 16.09 22.36 -1.33
CA VAL A 331 17.55 22.22 -1.17
C VAL A 331 18.23 23.59 -1.24
N GLN A 332 17.92 24.39 -2.26
CA GLN A 332 18.49 25.73 -2.42
C GLN A 332 18.15 26.67 -1.26
N ASN A 333 16.97 26.52 -0.66
CA ASN A 333 16.59 27.25 0.55
C ASN A 333 17.38 26.80 1.78
N ILE A 334 17.57 25.49 1.98
CA ILE A 334 18.37 24.94 3.08
C ILE A 334 19.81 25.42 2.96
N LEU A 335 20.45 25.20 1.80
CA LEU A 335 21.82 25.63 1.53
C LEU A 335 22.02 27.13 1.78
N ARG A 336 21.07 27.98 1.34
CA ARG A 336 21.11 29.42 1.61
C ARG A 336 21.03 29.75 3.10
N THR A 337 20.24 28.99 3.86
CA THR A 337 20.04 29.19 5.30
C THR A 337 21.28 28.79 6.10
N ILE A 338 21.93 27.70 5.71
CA ILE A 338 23.14 27.22 6.40
C ILE A 338 24.43 27.90 5.91
N LYS A 339 24.43 28.57 4.75
CA LYS A 339 25.60 29.26 4.15
C LYS A 339 26.44 30.09 5.12
N PRO A 340 25.87 30.85 6.07
CA PRO A 340 26.65 31.63 7.03
C PRO A 340 27.43 30.78 8.05
N TYR A 341 27.02 29.53 8.27
CA TYR A 341 27.52 28.68 9.35
C TYR A 341 28.65 27.73 8.92
N TYR A 342 28.97 27.65 7.62
CA TYR A 342 29.99 26.73 7.08
C TYR A 342 30.99 27.38 6.10
N GLN A 343 30.97 28.71 5.94
CA GLN A 343 31.99 29.46 5.18
C GLN A 343 33.22 29.88 6.01
N GLN A 344 33.38 29.32 7.23
CA GLN A 344 34.62 29.38 8.01
C GLN A 344 35.37 28.07 7.85
#